data_AF-A0A1B0C4X2-F1
#
_entry.id   AF-A0A1B0C4X2-F1
#
_cell.length_a   1.000
_cell.length_b   1.000
_cell.length_c   1.000
_cell.angle_alpha   90.00
_cell.angle_beta   90.00
_cell.angle_gamma   90.00
#
_symmetry.space_group_name_H-M   'P 1'
#
loop_
_entity.id
_entity.type
_entity.pdbx_description
1 polymer ?
#
loop_
_entity_poly.entity_id
_entity_poly.type
_entity_poly.pdbx_seq_one_letter_code
_entity_poly.pdbx_strand_id
1 'polypeptide(L)'
;MNDLMSFGMHRIWKNLLIKCNNTRPEHIILDLASGTGDITEKLSKLVHSGFIVSLDINNKMLKIGRNKLRNRGIMHPDQNKLKNMLLRSGFYSTEYFNILGGIVAIHKSYKF
;
A
#
# COMPACT_ATOMS: atom_id res chain seq x y z
N MET A 1 21.18 1.02 5.82
CA MET A 1 21.79 0.06 4.88
C MET A 1 21.87 0.65 3.47
N ASN A 2 20.76 1.12 2.89
CA ASN A 2 20.73 1.61 1.51
C ASN A 2 21.56 2.88 1.27
N ASP A 3 21.71 3.77 2.26
CA ASP A 3 22.51 5.00 2.09
C ASP A 3 23.98 4.72 1.77
N LEU A 4 24.60 3.74 2.42
CA LEU A 4 26.02 3.39 2.20
C LEU A 4 26.23 2.61 0.88
N MET A 5 25.33 1.66 0.59
CA MET A 5 25.43 0.82 -0.62
C MET A 5 25.14 1.56 -1.93
N SER A 6 24.43 2.69 -1.87
CA SER A 6 24.06 3.46 -3.06
C SER A 6 24.65 4.87 -3.09
N PHE A 7 25.55 5.20 -2.15
CA PHE A 7 26.04 6.57 -1.94
C PHE A 7 24.89 7.62 -1.95
N GLY A 8 23.76 7.27 -1.33
CA GLY A 8 22.56 8.12 -1.27
C GLY A 8 21.72 8.22 -2.56
N MET A 9 22.16 7.66 -3.70
CA MET A 9 21.47 7.78 -4.99
C MET A 9 20.07 7.18 -5.02
N HIS A 10 19.78 6.18 -4.18
CA HIS A 10 18.45 5.59 -4.08
C HIS A 10 17.34 6.62 -3.79
N ARG A 11 17.65 7.77 -3.18
CA ARG A 11 16.67 8.85 -2.96
C ARG A 11 16.25 9.51 -4.26
N ILE A 12 17.20 9.72 -5.17
CA ILE A 12 16.98 10.28 -6.51
C ILE A 12 16.16 9.28 -7.32
N TRP A 13 16.57 8.00 -7.34
CA TRP A 13 15.84 6.96 -8.07
C TRP A 13 14.40 6.81 -7.58
N LYS A 14 14.15 6.84 -6.26
CA LYS A 14 12.79 6.83 -5.70
C LYS A 14 11.98 8.04 -6.17
N ASN A 15 12.57 9.23 -6.25
CA ASN A 15 11.87 10.42 -6.75
C ASN A 15 11.57 10.34 -8.24
N LEU A 16 12.53 9.85 -9.05
CA LEU A 16 12.34 9.63 -10.47
C LEU A 16 11.24 8.60 -10.73
N LEU A 17 11.23 7.50 -9.99
CA LEU A 17 10.17 6.48 -10.07
C LEU A 17 8.78 7.10 -9.91
N ILE A 18 8.59 7.94 -8.89
CA ILE A 18 7.30 8.61 -8.64
C ILE A 18 6.93 9.56 -9.79
N LYS A 19 7.89 10.30 -10.33
CA LYS A 19 7.66 11.21 -11.47
C LYS A 19 7.30 10.45 -12.73
N CYS A 20 7.99 9.36 -13.04
CA CYS A 20 7.77 8.56 -14.24
C CYS A 20 6.44 7.79 -14.20
N ASN A 21 5.91 7.49 -13.00
CA ASN A 21 4.70 6.69 -12.82
C ASN A 21 3.38 7.45 -13.14
N ASN A 22 3.43 8.71 -13.56
CA ASN A 22 2.27 9.56 -13.89
C ASN A 22 1.08 9.36 -12.94
N THR A 23 1.36 9.35 -11.64
CA THR A 23 0.39 8.98 -10.61
C THR A 23 -0.67 10.07 -10.48
N ARG A 24 -1.94 9.67 -10.58
CA ARG A 24 -3.09 10.57 -10.45
C ARG A 24 -3.79 10.38 -9.11
N PRO A 25 -4.50 11.40 -8.63
CA PRO A 25 -5.24 11.35 -7.37
C PRO A 25 -6.14 10.14 -7.14
N GLU A 26 -6.80 9.67 -8.18
CA GLU A 26 -7.83 8.64 -8.18
C GLU A 26 -7.28 7.22 -8.31
N HIS A 27 -5.97 7.09 -8.53
CA HIS A 27 -5.37 5.79 -8.78
C HIS A 27 -5.48 4.86 -7.57
N ILE A 28 -5.77 3.59 -7.86
CA ILE A 28 -5.64 2.48 -6.91
C ILE A 28 -4.31 1.80 -7.20
N ILE A 29 -3.39 1.84 -6.25
CA ILE A 29 -2.02 1.34 -6.43
C ILE A 29 -1.74 0.18 -5.49
N LEU A 30 -1.09 -0.86 -6.04
CA LEU A 30 -0.54 -1.97 -5.27
C LEU A 30 1.00 -1.82 -5.22
N ASP A 31 1.54 -1.50 -4.04
CA ASP A 31 2.98 -1.39 -3.79
C ASP A 31 3.51 -2.74 -3.27
N LEU A 32 4.08 -3.54 -4.18
CA LEU A 32 4.63 -4.87 -3.89
C LEU A 32 6.07 -4.77 -3.40
N ALA A 33 6.45 -5.62 -2.45
CA ALA A 33 7.76 -5.56 -1.78
C ALA A 33 8.06 -4.16 -1.20
N SER A 34 7.03 -3.56 -0.60
CA SER A 34 7.01 -2.17 -0.15
C SER A 34 8.01 -1.85 0.97
N GLY A 35 8.55 -2.87 1.65
CA GLY A 35 9.49 -2.71 2.75
C GLY A 35 8.91 -1.87 3.88
N THR A 36 9.60 -0.77 4.25
CA THR A 36 9.13 0.20 5.25
C THR A 36 8.18 1.25 4.67
N GLY A 37 7.73 1.09 3.43
CA GLY A 37 6.73 1.97 2.80
C GLY A 37 7.28 3.32 2.34
N ASP A 38 8.55 3.44 1.97
CA ASP A 38 9.11 4.72 1.47
C ASP A 38 8.46 5.20 0.16
N ILE A 39 8.17 4.27 -0.75
CA ILE A 39 7.47 4.56 -2.01
C ILE A 39 5.99 4.80 -1.73
N THR A 40 5.32 3.92 -0.99
CA THR A 40 3.96 4.12 -0.47
C THR A 40 3.76 5.53 0.09
N GLU A 41 4.68 6.00 0.95
CA GLU A 41 4.57 7.31 1.58
C GLU A 41 4.72 8.48 0.58
N LYS A 42 5.52 8.30 -0.48
CA LYS A 42 5.61 9.30 -1.54
C LYS A 42 4.36 9.31 -2.40
N LEU A 43 3.83 8.12 -2.73
CA LEU A 43 2.60 7.97 -3.50
C LEU A 43 1.39 8.54 -2.75
N SER A 44 1.34 8.39 -1.41
CA SER A 44 0.21 8.86 -0.60
C SER A 44 0.07 10.38 -0.57
N LYS A 45 1.10 11.12 -1.00
CA LYS A 45 1.03 12.58 -1.18
C LYS A 45 0.36 12.98 -2.49
N LEU A 46 0.28 12.06 -3.45
CA LEU A 46 -0.30 12.28 -4.78
C LEU A 46 -1.69 11.66 -4.90
N VAL A 47 -1.88 10.47 -4.31
CA VAL A 47 -3.15 9.73 -4.32
C VAL A 47 -4.01 10.19 -3.14
N HIS A 48 -5.05 10.98 -3.42
CA HIS A 48 -5.95 11.51 -2.39
C HIS A 48 -7.40 10.99 -2.49
N SER A 49 -7.89 10.72 -3.71
CA SER A 49 -9.22 10.14 -3.95
C SER A 49 -9.18 8.63 -4.20
N GLY A 50 -8.01 8.08 -4.52
CA GLY A 50 -7.72 6.66 -4.63
C GLY A 50 -7.14 6.05 -3.35
N PHE A 51 -6.48 4.89 -3.49
CA PHE A 51 -5.92 4.15 -2.36
C PHE A 51 -4.61 3.45 -2.74
N ILE A 52 -3.75 3.24 -1.74
CA ILE A 52 -2.51 2.51 -1.90
C ILE A 52 -2.54 1.32 -0.95
N VAL A 53 -2.26 0.12 -1.48
CA VAL A 53 -2.14 -1.11 -0.72
C VAL A 53 -0.67 -1.53 -0.74
N SER A 54 -0.04 -1.58 0.42
CA SER A 54 1.35 -1.98 0.59
C SER A 54 1.43 -3.45 0.99
N LEU A 55 2.18 -4.24 0.24
CA LEU A 55 2.43 -5.65 0.52
C LEU A 55 3.93 -5.91 0.64
N ASP A 56 4.29 -6.79 1.56
CA ASP A 56 5.66 -7.27 1.72
C ASP A 56 5.62 -8.66 2.39
N ILE A 57 6.57 -9.53 2.04
CA ILE A 57 6.69 -10.86 2.64
C ILE A 57 7.21 -10.79 4.08
N ASN A 58 7.95 -9.73 4.42
CA ASN A 58 8.57 -9.55 5.72
C ASN A 58 7.64 -8.78 6.67
N ASN A 59 7.02 -9.51 7.59
CA ASN A 59 6.11 -8.94 8.59
C ASN A 59 6.79 -7.87 9.48
N LYS A 60 8.09 -7.98 9.76
CA LYS A 60 8.81 -6.95 10.53
C LYS A 60 8.84 -5.62 9.78
N MET A 61 9.03 -5.68 8.46
CA MET A 61 9.04 -4.49 7.59
C MET A 61 7.65 -3.87 7.51
N LEU A 62 6.59 -4.69 7.33
CA LEU A 62 5.21 -4.22 7.35
C LEU A 62 4.85 -3.53 8.67
N LYS A 63 5.28 -4.06 9.82
CA LYS A 63 5.05 -3.40 11.12
C LYS A 63 5.73 -2.04 11.21
N ILE A 64 6.98 -1.93 10.76
CA ILE A 64 7.72 -0.66 10.73
C ILE A 64 7.02 0.33 9.79
N GLY A 65 6.69 -0.11 8.57
CA GLY A 65 5.99 0.70 7.58
C GLY A 65 4.64 1.18 8.08
N ARG A 66 3.82 0.30 8.65
CA ARG A 66 2.50 0.63 9.24
C ARG A 66 2.63 1.70 10.32
N ASN A 67 3.57 1.55 11.26
CA ASN A 67 3.78 2.55 12.31
C ASN A 67 4.26 3.89 11.73
N LYS A 68 5.20 3.84 10.78
CA LYS A 68 5.73 5.03 10.09
C LYS A 68 4.63 5.80 9.36
N LEU A 69 3.78 5.11 8.60
CA LEU A 69 2.67 5.69 7.85
C LEU A 69 1.59 6.24 8.78
N ARG A 70 1.22 5.49 9.82
CA ARG A 70 0.22 5.93 10.81
C ARG A 70 0.66 7.20 11.53
N ASN A 71 1.93 7.31 11.91
CA ASN A 71 2.47 8.53 12.55
C ASN A 71 2.44 9.75 11.63
N ARG A 72 2.30 9.55 10.31
CA ARG A 72 2.13 10.61 9.31
C ARG A 72 0.66 10.84 8.93
N GLY A 73 -0.28 10.25 9.66
CA GLY A 73 -1.72 10.35 9.39
C GLY A 73 -2.22 9.51 8.20
N ILE A 74 -1.37 8.63 7.65
CA ILE A 74 -1.74 7.76 6.53
C ILE A 74 -2.31 6.46 7.10
N MET A 75 -3.58 6.19 6.80
CA MET A 75 -4.29 5.00 7.28
C MET A 75 -4.65 4.05 6.14
N HIS A 76 -4.57 2.75 6.43
CA HIS A 76 -5.04 1.71 5.53
C HIS A 76 -6.58 1.75 5.42
N PRO A 77 -7.15 1.33 4.27
CA PRO A 77 -8.59 1.17 4.14
C PRO A 77 -9.11 0.18 5.18
N ASP A 78 -10.31 0.44 5.70
CA ASP A 78 -11.03 -0.55 6.49
C ASP A 78 -11.48 -1.74 5.63
N GLN A 79 -12.01 -2.78 6.29
CA GLN A 79 -12.38 -4.04 5.64
C GLN A 79 -13.44 -3.86 4.53
N ASN A 80 -14.43 -2.99 4.76
CA ASN A 80 -15.50 -2.72 3.79
C ASN A 80 -14.96 -1.95 2.59
N LYS A 81 -14.10 -0.98 2.84
CA LYS A 81 -13.45 -0.18 1.82
C LYS A 81 -12.54 -1.04 0.94
N LEU A 82 -11.74 -1.93 1.54
CA LEU A 82 -10.91 -2.88 0.79
C LEU A 82 -11.77 -3.85 -0.03
N LYS A 83 -12.91 -4.33 0.51
CA LYS A 83 -13.88 -5.13 -0.25
C LYS A 83 -14.41 -4.38 -1.47
N ASN A 84 -14.80 -3.13 -1.32
CA ASN A 84 -15.28 -2.30 -2.44
C ASN A 84 -14.20 -2.06 -3.50
N MET A 85 -12.93 -1.98 -3.09
CA MET A 85 -11.82 -1.88 -4.04
C MET A 85 -11.70 -3.15 -4.90
N LEU A 86 -11.77 -4.33 -4.29
CA LEU A 86 -11.75 -5.61 -5.02
C LEU A 86 -12.89 -5.68 -6.05
N LEU A 87 -14.10 -5.29 -5.64
CA LEU A 87 -15.26 -5.22 -6.54
C LEU A 87 -15.02 -4.27 -7.72
N ARG A 88 -14.51 -3.07 -7.46
CA ARG A 88 -14.20 -2.08 -8.52
C ARG A 88 -13.09 -2.55 -9.47
N SER A 89 -12.14 -3.36 -8.98
CA SER A 89 -11.08 -3.96 -9.80
C SER A 89 -11.56 -5.13 -10.67
N GLY A 90 -12.87 -5.42 -10.69
CA GLY A 90 -13.48 -6.46 -11.51
C GLY A 90 -13.44 -7.85 -10.86
N PHE A 91 -13.11 -7.94 -9.56
CA PHE A 91 -13.39 -9.16 -8.81
C PHE A 91 -14.89 -9.19 -8.46
N TYR A 92 -15.47 -10.38 -8.39
CA TYR A 92 -16.84 -10.62 -7.97
C TYR A 92 -16.88 -11.58 -6.77
N SER A 93 -18.03 -11.66 -6.12
CA SER A 93 -18.24 -12.47 -4.91
C SER A 93 -17.20 -12.16 -3.82
N THR A 94 -16.98 -10.87 -3.54
CA THR A 94 -16.04 -10.44 -2.50
C THR A 94 -16.66 -10.55 -1.12
N GLU A 95 -16.06 -11.37 -0.27
CA GLU A 95 -16.39 -11.51 1.14
C GLU A 95 -15.13 -11.36 1.98
N TYR A 96 -15.27 -10.88 3.22
CA TYR A 96 -14.18 -10.90 4.18
C TYR A 96 -14.63 -11.58 5.47
N PHE A 97 -13.73 -12.36 6.05
CA PHE A 97 -13.93 -13.04 7.31
C PHE A 97 -12.98 -12.44 8.33
N ASN A 98 -13.54 -11.84 9.38
CA ASN A 98 -12.77 -11.32 10.50
C ASN A 98 -12.66 -12.39 11.58
N ILE A 99 -11.48 -12.51 12.16
CA ILE A 99 -11.21 -13.30 13.36
C ILE A 99 -10.59 -12.35 14.38
N LEU A 100 -10.85 -12.58 15.67
CA LEU A 100 -10.34 -11.75 16.78
C LEU A 100 -10.73 -10.27 16.66
N GLY A 101 -12.00 -9.97 16.39
CA GLY A 101 -12.50 -8.59 16.37
C GLY A 101 -11.91 -7.69 15.27
N GLY A 102 -11.42 -8.28 14.18
CA GLY A 102 -10.85 -7.55 13.03
C GLY A 102 -9.33 -7.39 13.07
N ILE A 103 -8.64 -8.05 14.01
CA ILE A 103 -7.16 -8.13 14.04
C ILE A 103 -6.64 -9.01 12.89
N VAL A 104 -7.36 -10.08 12.57
CA VAL A 104 -7.06 -10.97 11.44
C VAL A 104 -8.25 -10.93 10.49
N ALA A 105 -8.00 -10.67 9.21
CA ALA A 105 -9.03 -10.67 8.18
C ALA A 105 -8.52 -11.37 6.92
N ILE A 106 -9.38 -12.15 6.26
CA ILE A 106 -9.13 -12.70 4.93
C ILE A 106 -10.22 -12.18 4.00
N HIS A 107 -9.81 -11.49 2.93
CA HIS A 107 -10.69 -11.18 1.79
C HIS A 107 -10.60 -12.28 0.75
N LYS A 108 -11.73 -12.91 0.46
CA LYS A 108 -11.89 -13.90 -0.60
C LYS A 108 -12.66 -13.25 -1.74
N SER A 109 -12.15 -13.36 -2.97
CA SER A 109 -12.79 -12.81 -4.16
C SER A 109 -12.35 -13.59 -5.38
N TYR A 110 -13.18 -13.59 -6.42
CA TYR A 110 -12.93 -14.35 -7.64
C TYR A 110 -12.94 -13.40 -8.85
N LYS A 111 -12.15 -13.73 -9.88
CA LYS A 111 -12.10 -12.97 -11.14
C LYS A 111 -11.91 -13.98 -12.27
N PHE A 112 -12.76 -13.91 -13.29
CA PHE A 112 -12.69 -14.73 -14.50
C PHE A 112 -12.06 -13.91 -15.62
#